data_AF-A0A7Y3PCL4-F1
#
_entry.id   AF-A0A7Y3PCL4-F1
#
_cell.length_a   1.000
_cell.length_b   1.000
_cell.length_c   1.000
_cell.angle_alpha   90.00
_cell.angle_beta   90.00
_cell.angle_gamma   90.00
#
_symmetry.space_group_name_H-M   'P 1'
#
loop_
_entity.id
_entity.type
_entity.pdbx_description
1 polymer ?
#
loop_
_entity_poly.entity_id
_entity_poly.type
_entity_poly.pdbx_seq_one_letter_code
_entity_poly.pdbx_strand_id
1 'polypeptide(L)' 'MTYQIVLAPSSARQLRKFDPDIRRRIQAVLELLAENPRPPAATQLVGGAGEWRVRTGDYRVI' A
#
# COMPACT_ATOMS: atom_id res chain seq x y z
N MET A 1 -5.99 15.03 8.94
CA MET A 1 -5.79 13.91 9.88
C MET A 1 -4.85 12.95 9.20
N THR A 2 -3.74 12.59 9.86
CA THR A 2 -2.77 11.62 9.34
C THR A 2 -2.97 10.28 10.03
N TYR A 3 -3.26 9.24 9.25
CA TYR A 3 -3.33 7.85 9.69
C TYR A 3 -1.91 7.29 9.87
N GLN A 4 -1.75 6.42 10.87
CA GLN A 4 -0.49 5.72 11.08
C GLN A 4 -0.44 4.48 10.17
N ILE A 5 0.68 4.32 9.45
CA ILE A 5 0.93 3.14 8.64
C ILE A 5 1.74 2.12 9.44
N VAL A 6 1.20 0.91 9.52
CA VAL A 6 1.88 -0.24 10.10
C VAL A 6 2.00 -1.30 9.02
N LEU A 7 3.25 -1.70 8.72
CA LEU A 7 3.51 -2.74 7.73
C LEU A 7 3.53 -4.11 8.41
N ALA A 8 2.89 -5.09 7.79
CA ALA A 8 3.08 -6.48 8.18
C ALA A 8 4.57 -6.88 8.02
N PRO A 9 5.12 -7.75 8.88
CA PRO A 9 6.52 -8.15 8.80
C PRO A 9 6.92 -8.75 7.43
N SER A 10 6.00 -9.47 6.78
CA SER A 10 6.18 -9.99 5.41
C SER A 10 6.32 -8.86 4.39
N SER A 11 5.43 -7.86 4.44
CA SER A 11 5.44 -6.69 3.56
C SER A 11 6.69 -5.84 3.73
N ALA A 12 7.15 -5.62 4.97
CA ALA A 12 8.39 -4.91 5.24
C ALA A 12 9.62 -5.64 4.65
N ARG A 13 9.68 -6.97 4.75
CA ARG A 13 10.73 -7.79 4.13
C ARG A 13 10.68 -7.73 2.61
N GLN A 14 9.48 -7.75 2.02
CA GLN A 14 9.29 -7.67 0.58
C GLN A 14 9.72 -6.30 0.03
N LEU A 15 9.32 -5.22 0.70
CA LEU A 15 9.70 -3.85 0.33
C LEU A 15 11.22 -3.68 0.28
N ARG A 16 11.97 -4.28 1.23
CA ARG A 16 13.44 -4.23 1.25
C ARG A 16 14.11 -4.89 0.05
N LYS A 17 13.45 -5.85 -0.60
CA LYS A 17 13.98 -6.60 -1.76
C LYS A 17 13.75 -5.91 -3.09
N PHE A 18 12.88 -4.90 -3.14
CA PHE A 18 12.58 -4.20 -4.37
C PHE A 18 13.68 -3.22 -4.77
N ASP A 19 13.82 -3.00 -6.07
CA ASP A 19 14.72 -1.99 -6.61
C ASP A 19 14.36 -0.59 -6.09
N PRO A 20 15.33 0.34 -6.03
CA PRO A 20 15.11 1.69 -5.51
C PRO A 20 13.91 2.42 -6.14
N ASP A 21 13.65 2.22 -7.43
CA ASP A 21 12.54 2.88 -8.14
C ASP A 21 11.18 2.37 -7.69
N ILE A 22 11.06 1.06 -7.51
CA ILE A 22 9.84 0.42 -7.03
C ILE A 22 9.58 0.82 -5.58
N ARG A 23 10.62 0.85 -4.74
CA ARG A 23 10.50 1.30 -3.34
C ARG A 23 9.97 2.73 -3.26
N ARG A 24 10.49 3.64 -4.09
CA ARG A 24 10.01 5.03 -4.17
C ARG A 24 8.55 5.13 -4.58
N ARG A 25 8.12 4.35 -5.58
CA ARG A 25 6.70 4.30 -6.00
C ARG A 25 5.79 3.80 -4.88
N ILE A 26 6.19 2.77 -4.15
CA ILE A 26 5.40 2.24 -3.03
C ILE A 26 5.37 3.25 -1.88
N GLN A 27 6.49 3.90 -1.56
CA GLN A 27 6.56 4.94 -0.53
C GLN A 27 5.57 6.07 -0.81
N ALA A 28 5.47 6.55 -2.04
CA ALA A 28 4.49 7.58 -2.43
C ALA A 28 3.05 7.12 -2.24
N VAL A 29 2.74 5.84 -2.48
CA VAL A 29 1.41 5.27 -2.21
C VAL A 29 1.14 5.21 -0.70
N LEU A 30 2.14 4.85 0.11
CA LEU A 30 1.99 4.86 1.58
C LEU A 30 1.72 6.28 2.08
N GLU A 31 2.45 7.28 1.60
CA GLU A 31 2.21 8.69 1.99
C GLU A 31 0.78 9.15 1.65
N LEU A 32 0.28 8.79 0.47
CA LEU A 32 -1.11 9.05 0.10
C LEU A 32 -2.11 8.36 1.05
N LEU A 33 -1.83 7.11 1.42
CA LEU A 33 -2.70 6.34 2.33
C LEU A 33 -2.69 6.87 3.77
N ALA A 34 -1.58 7.48 4.19
CA ALA A 34 -1.50 8.15 5.48
C ALA A 34 -2.43 9.38 5.53
N GLU A 35 -2.67 10.06 4.41
CA GLU A 35 -3.61 11.20 4.36
C GLU A 35 -5.05 10.77 4.10
N ASN A 36 -5.24 9.88 3.12
CA ASN A 36 -6.53 9.33 2.76
C ASN A 36 -6.42 7.80 2.65
N PRO A 37 -6.91 7.03 3.64
CA PRO A 37 -6.76 5.58 3.66
C PRO A 37 -7.58 4.87 2.58
N ARG A 38 -8.52 5.58 1.93
CA ARG A 38 -9.37 5.06 0.85
C ARG A 38 -9.38 6.05 -0.32
N PRO A 39 -8.24 6.19 -1.04
CA PRO A 39 -8.19 7.04 -2.21
C PRO A 39 -9.11 6.48 -3.31
N PRO A 40 -9.48 7.27 -4.33
CA PRO A 40 -10.38 6.82 -5.40
C PRO A 40 -9.92 5.55 -6.14
N ALA A 41 -8.60 5.30 -6.18
CA ALA A 41 -8.02 4.10 -6.80
C ALA A 41 -8.08 2.84 -5.89
N ALA A 42 -8.55 2.96 -4.65
CA ALA A 42 -8.69 1.85 -3.74
C ALA A 42 -9.97 1.06 -4.02
N THR A 43 -9.84 -0.25 -4.15
CA THR A 43 -10.97 -1.17 -4.34
C THR A 43 -11.05 -2.13 -3.17
N GLN A 44 -12.21 -2.25 -2.53
CA GLN A 44 -12.41 -3.27 -1.50
C GLN A 44 -12.33 -4.67 -2.11
N LEU A 45 -11.62 -5.59 -1.45
CA LEU A 45 -11.55 -6.99 -1.87
C LEU A 45 -12.83 -7.73 -1.46
N VAL A 46 -13.35 -8.55 -2.38
CA VAL A 46 -14.49 -9.43 -2.13
C VAL A 46 -14.01 -10.74 -1.53
N GLY A 47 -14.71 -11.26 -0.52
CA GLY A 47 -14.41 -12.54 0.13
C GLY A 47 -13.29 -12.51 1.17
N GLY A 48 -12.78 -11.32 1.51
CA GLY A 48 -11.83 -11.10 2.62
C GLY A 48 -12.49 -10.57 3.89
N ALA A 49 -11.68 -10.12 4.85
CA ALA A 49 -12.13 -9.49 6.09
C ALA A 49 -12.37 -7.97 5.96
N GLY A 50 -12.40 -7.44 4.74
CA GLY A 50 -12.63 -6.03 4.45
C GLY A 50 -11.39 -5.26 4.02
N GLU A 51 -10.35 -5.97 3.57
CA GLU A 51 -9.11 -5.39 3.05
C GLU A 51 -9.36 -4.58 1.76
N TRP A 52 -8.47 -3.62 1.51
CA TRP A 52 -8.55 -2.71 0.37
C TRP A 52 -7.31 -2.84 -0.49
N ARG A 53 -7.49 -2.94 -1.80
CA ARG A 53 -6.40 -3.01 -2.77
C ARG A 53 -6.17 -1.67 -3.45
N VAL A 54 -4.93 -1.21 -3.45
CA VAL A 54 -4.45 -0.09 -4.27
C VAL A 54 -3.39 -0.59 -5.25
N ARG A 55 -3.54 -0.28 -6.54
CA ARG A 55 -2.60 -0.73 -7.59
C ARG A 55 -1.62 0.38 -7.94
N THR A 56 -0.33 0.04 -8.05
CA THR A 56 0.74 0.94 -8.48
C THR A 56 1.68 0.22 -9.45
N GLY A 57 1.51 0.50 -10.74
CA GLY A 57 2.16 -0.25 -11.82
C GLY A 57 1.88 -1.76 -11.70
N ASP A 58 2.97 -2.53 -11.60
CA ASP A 58 2.94 -3.99 -11.49
C ASP A 58 2.69 -4.51 -10.06
N TYR A 59 2.61 -3.60 -9.08
CA TYR A 59 2.48 -3.95 -7.66
C TYR A 59 1.10 -3.57 -7.10
N ARG A 60 0.75 -4.22 -5.99
CA ARG A 60 -0.47 -3.96 -5.22
C ARG A 60 -0.12 -3.80 -3.75
N VAL A 61 -0.72 -2.80 -3.12
CA VAL A 61 -0.80 -2.64 -1.66
C VAL A 61 -2.18 -3.17 -1.26
N ILE A 62 -2.21 -4.01 -0.21
CA ILE A 62 -3.42 -4.64 0.34
C ILE A 62 -3.45 -4.33 1.83
#